data_AF-A0A845Z9W9-F1
#
_entry.id   AF-A0A845Z9W9-F1
#
_cell.length_a   1.000
_cell.length_b   1.000
_cell.length_c   1.000
_cell.angle_alpha   90.00
_cell.angle_beta   90.00
_cell.angle_gamma   90.00
#
_symmetry.space_group_name_H-M   'P 1'
#
loop_
_entity.id
_entity.type
_entity.pdbx_description
1 polymer ?
#
loop_
_entity_poly.entity_id
_entity_poly.type
_entity_poly.pdbx_seq_one_letter_code
_entity_poly.pdbx_strand_id
1 'polypeptide(L)' 'LQGCYLKNANFQSANLKGVNLQEANLQGANFHDANLQDTNLVSEPYPIDQEKK' A
#
# COMPACT_ATOMS: atom_id res chain seq x y z
N LEU A 1 6.37 -3.51 -3.53
CA LEU A 1 5.82 -2.38 -4.32
C LEU A 1 5.73 -1.12 -3.43
N GLN A 2 6.62 -0.99 -2.45
CA GLN A 2 6.63 0.14 -1.54
C GLN A 2 6.98 1.43 -2.29
N GLY A 3 6.33 2.54 -1.95
CA GLY A 3 6.60 3.87 -2.52
C GLY A 3 6.30 4.00 -4.03
N CYS A 4 5.65 3.01 -4.65
CA CYS A 4 5.42 3.00 -6.08
C CYS A 4 4.24 3.91 -6.47
N TYR A 5 4.32 4.56 -7.63
CA TYR A 5 3.21 5.28 -8.24
C TYR A 5 2.33 4.31 -9.04
N LEU A 6 1.22 3.88 -8.44
CA LEU A 6 0.27 2.92 -9.00
C LEU A 6 -1.12 3.55 -9.20
N LYS A 7 -1.14 4.85 -9.49
CA LYS A 7 -2.38 5.61 -9.73
C LYS A 7 -3.12 5.01 -10.93
N ASN A 8 -4.41 4.74 -10.75
CA ASN A 8 -5.29 4.10 -11.74
C ASN A 8 -4.83 2.70 -12.18
N ALA A 9 -3.97 2.02 -11.42
CA ALA A 9 -3.54 0.66 -11.76
C ALA A 9 -4.70 -0.34 -11.64
N ASN A 10 -4.75 -1.32 -12.54
CA ASN A 10 -5.74 -2.38 -12.48
C ASN A 10 -5.14 -3.65 -11.84
N PHE A 11 -5.58 -3.95 -10.61
CA PHE A 11 -5.27 -5.16 -9.86
C PHE A 11 -6.49 -6.09 -9.75
N GLN A 12 -7.43 -6.01 -10.69
CA GLN A 12 -8.60 -6.88 -10.69
C GLN A 12 -8.17 -8.35 -10.70
N SER A 13 -8.73 -9.13 -9.76
CA SER A 13 -8.43 -10.55 -9.54
C SER A 13 -6.95 -10.87 -9.26
N ALA A 14 -6.14 -9.86 -8.89
CA ALA A 14 -4.72 -10.05 -8.62
C ALA A 14 -4.49 -10.72 -7.26
N ASN A 15 -3.50 -11.61 -7.19
CA ASN A 15 -3.03 -12.14 -5.91
C ASN A 15 -1.96 -11.21 -5.31
N LEU A 16 -2.36 -10.38 -4.35
CA LEU A 16 -1.49 -9.44 -3.64
C LEU A 16 -1.18 -9.93 -2.21
N LYS A 17 -1.34 -11.23 -1.96
CA LYS A 17 -1.10 -11.81 -0.65
C LYS A 17 0.33 -11.57 -0.17
N GLY A 18 0.48 -10.96 1.01
CA GLY A 18 1.78 -10.65 1.60
C GLY A 18 2.56 -9.54 0.91
N VAL A 19 1.97 -8.83 -0.07
CA VAL A 19 2.68 -7.77 -0.79
C VAL A 19 2.84 -6.53 0.10
N ASN A 20 4.04 -5.95 0.11
CA ASN A 20 4.27 -4.63 0.68
C ASN A 20 3.89 -3.53 -0.34
N LEU A 21 2.81 -2.82 -0.04
CA LEU A 21 2.28 -1.64 -0.74
C LEU A 21 2.36 -0.37 0.14
N GLN A 22 3.19 -0.37 1.19
CA GLN A 22 3.42 0.82 2.03
C GLN A 22 3.83 2.00 1.15
N GLU A 23 3.32 3.20 1.46
CA GLU A 23 3.65 4.44 0.75
C GLU A 23 3.31 4.43 -0.75
N ALA A 24 2.66 3.38 -1.29
CA ALA A 24 2.28 3.34 -2.68
C ALA A 24 1.14 4.31 -2.96
N ASN A 25 1.25 5.08 -4.05
CA ASN A 25 0.14 5.90 -4.52
C ASN A 25 -0.84 5.00 -5.28
N LEU A 26 -1.86 4.51 -4.57
CA LEU A 26 -2.93 3.66 -5.09
C LEU A 26 -4.18 4.44 -5.50
N GLN A 27 -4.08 5.77 -5.70
CA GLN A 27 -5.25 6.60 -6.04
C GLN A 27 -5.94 6.05 -7.29
N GLY A 28 -7.22 5.70 -7.20
CA GLY A 28 -8.00 5.18 -8.32
C GLY A 28 -7.60 3.77 -8.78
N ALA A 29 -6.76 3.05 -8.04
CA ALA A 29 -6.44 1.67 -8.36
C ALA A 29 -7.68 0.75 -8.19
N ASN A 30 -7.84 -0.20 -9.11
CA ASN A 30 -8.91 -1.19 -9.06
C ASN A 30 -8.43 -2.46 -8.36
N PHE A 31 -9.08 -2.84 -7.25
CA PHE A 31 -8.78 -4.07 -6.49
C PHE A 31 -9.95 -5.06 -6.49
N HIS A 32 -10.87 -4.96 -7.45
CA HIS A 32 -12.02 -5.88 -7.54
C HIS A 32 -11.54 -7.33 -7.60
N ASP A 33 -12.05 -8.20 -6.74
CA ASP A 33 -11.61 -9.61 -6.59
C ASP A 33 -10.12 -9.83 -6.26
N ALA A 34 -9.37 -8.79 -5.87
CA ALA A 34 -7.97 -8.95 -5.49
C ALA A 34 -7.83 -9.66 -4.13
N ASN A 35 -6.88 -10.59 -4.04
CA ASN A 35 -6.50 -11.19 -2.75
C ASN A 35 -5.53 -10.26 -2.02
N LEU A 36 -6.04 -9.52 -1.02
CA LEU A 36 -5.28 -8.58 -0.19
C LEU A 36 -4.89 -9.16 1.19
N GLN A 37 -4.93 -10.48 1.35
CA GLN A 37 -4.57 -11.11 2.62
C GLN A 37 -3.11 -10.81 2.98
N ASP A 38 -2.82 -10.40 4.21
CA ASP A 38 -1.46 -10.07 4.68
C ASP A 38 -0.76 -8.95 3.86
N THR A 39 -1.49 -8.20 3.04
CA THR A 39 -0.93 -7.05 2.30
C THR A 39 -0.64 -5.90 3.26
N ASN A 40 0.57 -5.36 3.21
CA ASN A 40 0.94 -4.20 4.02
C ASN A 40 0.59 -2.90 3.27
N LEU A 41 -0.48 -2.24 3.71
CA LEU A 41 -0.95 -0.94 3.20
C LEU A 41 -0.65 0.23 4.15
N VAL A 42 -0.06 -0.05 5.31
CA VAL A 42 0.09 0.94 6.38
C VAL A 42 1.28 1.85 6.07
N SER A 43 1.03 3.13 5.81
CA SER A 43 2.08 4.14 5.87
C SER A 43 2.67 4.12 7.29
N GLU A 44 3.97 4.00 7.44
CA GLU A 44 4.63 4.12 8.74
C GLU A 44 4.09 5.39 9.43
N PRO A 45 3.50 5.29 10.63
CA PRO A 45 3.10 6.47 11.36
C PRO A 45 4.39 7.26 11.65
N TYR A 46 4.42 8.53 11.23
CA TYR A 46 5.49 9.45 11.61
C TYR A 46 5.70 9.32 13.13
N PRO A 47 6.91 8.98 13.61
CA PRO A 47 7.17 8.98 15.04
C PRO A 47 6.96 10.40 15.55
N ILE A 48 5.94 10.60 16.38
CA ILE A 48 5.58 11.91 16.93
C ILE A 48 6.58 12.38 18.01
N ASP A 49 7.55 11.53 18.35
CA ASP A 49 8.48 11.74 19.46
C ASP A 49 9.93 11.95 18.97
N GLN A 50 10.16 12.98 18.15
CA GLN A 50 11.46 13.66 18.16
C GLN A 50 11.38 14.88 19.06
N GLU A 51 11.14 14.64 20.36
CA GLU A 51 11.56 15.60 21.37
C GLU A 51 13.08 15.74 21.27
N LYS A 52 13.49 16.86 20.67
CA LYS A 52 14.87 17.34 20.68
C LYS A 52 15.35 17.37 22.13
N LYS A 53 16.30 16.50 22.47
CA LYS A 53 17.28 16.77 23.52
C LYS A 53 18.53 17.36 22.87
#